data_AF-A0A377HZH3-F1
#
_entry.id   AF-A0A377HZH3-F1
#
_cell.length_a   1.000
_cell.length_b   1.000
_cell.length_c   1.000
_cell.angle_alpha   90.00
_cell.angle_beta   90.00
_cell.angle_gamma   90.00
#
_symmetry.space_group_name_H-M   'P 1'
#
loop_
_entity.id
_entity.type
_entity.pdbx_description
1 polymer ?
#
loop_
_entity_poly.entity_id
_entity_poly.type
_entity_poly.pdbx_seq_one_letter_code
_entity_poly.pdbx_strand_id
1 'polypeptide(L)'
;MDNENLCLTSEKPHCPYCGGFARQNVLMFNDWSYASQYQDFKQVRLESWLKEVQNLVVIELGAGKAIPTVRRFSERTAKAKKGGFIRINLQDAGVPKMHFLSLEMKALDALKAIDSLLNPSQQAVE
;
A
#
# COMPACT_ATOMS: atom_id res chain seq x y z
N MET A 1 26.85 4.89 5.73
CA MET A 1 26.06 5.16 4.53
C MET A 1 26.32 6.60 4.15
N ASP A 2 26.65 6.84 2.89
CA ASP A 2 26.69 8.17 2.30
C ASP A 2 25.32 8.43 1.65
N ASN A 3 24.54 9.32 2.27
CA ASN A 3 23.19 9.63 1.80
C ASN A 3 23.19 10.57 0.59
N GLU A 4 24.28 11.29 0.32
CA GLU A 4 24.38 12.19 -0.83
C GLU A 4 24.62 11.40 -2.10
N ASN A 5 25.53 10.42 -2.05
CA ASN A 5 25.85 9.55 -3.19
C ASN A 5 25.09 8.22 -3.19
N LEU A 6 24.17 8.02 -2.23
CA LEU A 6 23.40 6.79 -2.04
C LEU A 6 24.27 5.53 -1.95
N CYS A 7 25.44 5.64 -1.33
CA CYS A 7 26.46 4.59 -1.30
C CYS A 7 26.59 3.94 0.08
N LEU A 8 26.71 2.61 0.10
CA LEU A 8 27.04 1.88 1.32
C LEU A 8 28.54 1.96 1.58
N THR A 9 28.92 2.69 2.62
CA THR A 9 30.33 2.86 3.04
C THR A 9 30.80 1.84 4.07
N SER A 10 29.86 1.11 4.68
CA SER A 10 30.17 0.01 5.60
C SER A 10 30.43 -1.28 4.83
N GLU A 11 31.03 -2.26 5.51
CA GLU A 11 31.11 -3.62 4.98
C GLU A 11 29.71 -4.15 4.64
N LYS A 12 29.62 -4.91 3.55
CA LYS A 12 28.36 -5.51 3.12
C LYS A 12 28.00 -6.62 4.10
N PRO A 13 26.73 -6.74 4.53
CA PRO A 13 26.35 -7.83 5.41
C PRO A 13 26.46 -9.17 4.66
N HIS A 14 26.88 -10.22 5.37
CA HIS A 14 26.99 -11.57 4.84
C HIS A 14 26.00 -12.52 5.54
N CYS A 15 25.54 -13.52 4.81
CA CYS A 15 24.69 -14.57 5.33
C CYS A 15 25.52 -15.48 6.26
N PRO A 16 25.12 -15.71 7.52
CA PRO A 16 25.88 -16.54 8.45
C PRO A 16 25.87 -18.03 8.07
N TYR A 17 24.99 -18.45 7.16
CA TYR A 17 24.84 -19.86 6.75
C TYR A 17 25.63 -20.21 5.48
N CYS A 18 25.71 -19.29 4.51
CA CYS A 18 26.36 -19.57 3.21
C CYS A 18 27.48 -18.59 2.84
N GLY A 19 27.71 -17.53 3.65
CA GLY A 19 28.71 -16.51 3.38
C GLY A 19 28.39 -15.56 2.21
N GLY A 20 27.31 -15.79 1.46
CA GLY A 20 26.86 -14.89 0.40
C GLY A 20 26.43 -13.51 0.92
N PHE A 21 26.39 -12.50 0.05
CA PHE A 21 25.93 -11.17 0.46
C PHE A 21 24.47 -11.21 0.90
N ALA A 22 24.21 -10.71 2.10
CA ALA A 22 22.87 -10.41 2.58
C ALA A 22 22.39 -9.09 1.98
N ARG A 23 21.08 -8.97 1.77
CA ARG A 23 20.42 -7.77 1.28
C ARG A 23 19.10 -7.58 2.00
N GLN A 24 18.51 -6.39 1.84
CA GLN A 24 17.15 -6.14 2.31
C GLN A 24 16.17 -7.10 1.62
N ASN A 25 15.18 -7.57 2.37
CA ASN A 25 14.14 -8.47 1.86
C ASN A 25 13.05 -7.68 1.13
N VAL A 26 13.44 -7.03 0.04
CA VAL A 26 12.56 -6.33 -0.90
C VAL A 26 12.40 -7.21 -2.14
N LEU A 27 11.17 -7.44 -2.56
CA LEU A 27 10.88 -8.22 -3.76
C LEU A 27 11.28 -7.41 -5.00
N MET A 28 12.29 -7.90 -5.72
CA MET A 28 12.75 -7.32 -6.99
C MET A 28 12.23 -8.12 -8.19
N PHE A 29 12.33 -7.57 -9.39
CA PHE A 29 11.96 -8.29 -10.61
C PHE A 29 12.87 -9.51 -10.81
N ASN A 30 12.27 -10.66 -11.15
CA ASN A 30 12.95 -11.95 -11.32
C ASN A 30 13.77 -12.41 -10.09
N ASP A 31 13.31 -12.03 -8.90
CA ASP A 31 13.98 -12.35 -7.64
C ASP A 31 13.54 -13.71 -7.07
N TRP A 32 14.27 -14.76 -7.44
CA TRP A 32 14.05 -16.12 -6.94
C TRP A 32 14.58 -16.33 -5.52
N SER A 33 15.30 -15.37 -4.96
CA SER A 33 15.87 -15.44 -3.61
C SER A 33 15.10 -14.59 -2.60
N TYR A 34 13.95 -14.04 -2.98
CA TYR A 34 13.08 -13.29 -2.09
C TYR A 34 12.52 -14.21 -0.98
N ALA A 35 12.67 -13.81 0.28
CA ALA A 35 12.15 -14.56 1.41
C ALA A 35 10.67 -14.19 1.64
N SER A 36 9.76 -14.89 0.98
CA SER A 36 8.33 -14.57 0.95
C SER A 36 7.56 -14.95 2.22
N GLN A 37 8.10 -15.84 3.06
CA GLN A 37 7.35 -16.54 4.11
C GLN A 37 6.54 -15.58 5.00
N TYR A 38 7.15 -14.48 5.43
CA TYR A 38 6.47 -13.49 6.28
C TYR A 38 5.32 -12.77 5.57
N GLN A 39 5.44 -12.50 4.27
CA GLN A 39 4.35 -11.91 3.48
C GLN A 39 3.27 -12.94 3.14
N ASP A 40 3.65 -14.19 2.89
CA ASP A 40 2.71 -15.27 2.57
C ASP A 40 1.69 -15.48 3.71
N PHE A 41 2.14 -15.45 4.97
CA PHE A 41 1.21 -15.51 6.11
C PHE A 41 0.26 -14.32 6.17
N LYS A 42 0.73 -13.11 5.83
CA LYS A 42 -0.13 -11.91 5.79
C LYS A 42 -1.14 -11.99 4.65
N GLN A 43 -0.72 -12.50 3.49
CA GLN A 43 -1.57 -12.72 2.33
C GLN A 43 -2.74 -13.65 2.70
N VAL A 44 -2.46 -14.81 3.33
CA VAL A 44 -3.50 -15.75 3.76
C VAL A 44 -4.48 -15.12 4.76
N ARG A 45 -3.97 -14.35 5.72
CA ARG A 45 -4.82 -13.65 6.71
C ARG A 45 -5.71 -12.60 6.06
N LEU A 46 -5.15 -11.81 5.14
CA LEU A 46 -5.89 -10.81 4.36
C LEU A 46 -6.99 -11.46 3.53
N GLU A 47 -6.68 -12.53 2.81
CA GLU A 47 -7.64 -13.26 1.98
C GLU A 47 -8.77 -13.88 2.81
N SER A 48 -8.45 -14.38 4.01
CA SER A 48 -9.45 -14.93 4.94
C SER A 48 -10.38 -13.82 5.45
N TRP A 49 -9.83 -12.70 5.93
CA TRP A 49 -10.62 -11.55 6.36
C TRP A 49 -11.48 -10.98 5.23
N LEU A 50 -10.93 -10.88 4.02
CA LEU A 50 -11.66 -10.39 2.86
C LEU A 50 -12.89 -11.26 2.56
N LYS A 51 -12.88 -12.57 2.83
CA LYS A 51 -14.07 -13.42 2.62
C LYS A 51 -15.23 -13.02 3.53
N GLU A 52 -14.95 -12.62 4.77
CA GLU A 52 -15.93 -12.39 5.83
C GLU A 52 -16.43 -10.95 5.91
N VAL A 53 -15.61 -9.97 5.53
CA VAL A 53 -15.94 -8.54 5.67
C VAL A 53 -17.18 -8.15 4.86
N GLN A 54 -18.07 -7.40 5.51
CA GLN A 54 -19.26 -6.80 4.91
C GLN A 54 -19.06 -5.27 4.76
N ASN A 55 -19.76 -4.65 3.81
CA ASN A 55 -19.71 -3.19 3.57
C ASN A 55 -18.29 -2.64 3.38
N LEU A 56 -17.47 -3.35 2.61
CA LEU A 56 -16.07 -2.98 2.37
C LEU A 56 -15.95 -1.66 1.61
N VAL A 57 -15.05 -0.79 2.09
CA VAL A 57 -14.54 0.37 1.35
C VAL A 57 -13.03 0.22 1.20
N VAL A 58 -12.54 0.32 -0.04
CA VAL A 58 -11.11 0.33 -0.35
C VAL A 58 -10.65 1.78 -0.46
N ILE A 59 -9.63 2.16 0.31
CA ILE A 59 -9.01 3.50 0.23
C ILE A 59 -7.56 3.32 -0.22
N GLU A 60 -7.24 3.83 -1.41
CA GLU A 60 -5.90 3.78 -1.98
C GLU A 60 -5.22 5.14 -1.88
N LEU A 61 -3.97 5.12 -1.42
CA LEU A 61 -3.19 6.32 -1.15
C LEU A 61 -1.93 6.34 -2.02
N GLY A 62 -1.77 7.37 -2.85
CA GLY A 62 -0.50 7.68 -3.53
C GLY A 62 -0.03 6.65 -4.56
N ALA A 63 -0.81 5.63 -4.91
CA ALA A 63 -0.42 4.62 -5.89
C ALA A 63 -0.39 5.21 -7.32
N GLY A 64 0.81 5.45 -7.87
CA GLY A 64 1.00 5.96 -9.23
C GLY A 64 0.78 4.91 -10.33
N LYS A 65 1.03 5.31 -11.58
CA LYS A 65 0.90 4.40 -12.75
C LYS A 65 2.12 3.52 -13.03
N ALA A 66 3.29 3.86 -12.49
CA ALA A 66 4.56 3.16 -12.78
C ALA A 66 4.56 1.69 -12.33
N ILE A 67 4.00 1.39 -11.15
CA ILE A 67 3.85 0.03 -10.64
C ILE A 67 2.37 -0.17 -10.26
N PRO A 68 1.56 -0.78 -11.14
CA PRO A 68 0.10 -0.81 -10.99
C PRO A 68 -0.39 -1.86 -9.99
N THR A 69 0.50 -2.54 -9.25
CA THR A 69 0.15 -3.66 -8.36
C THR A 69 -0.88 -3.26 -7.31
N VAL A 70 -0.67 -2.12 -6.64
CA VAL A 70 -1.61 -1.58 -5.64
C VAL A 70 -2.95 -1.25 -6.32
N ARG A 71 -2.93 -0.52 -7.44
CA ARG A 71 -4.13 -0.18 -8.22
C ARG A 71 -4.95 -1.40 -8.62
N ARG A 72 -4.29 -2.41 -9.19
CA ARG A 72 -4.96 -3.65 -9.64
C ARG A 72 -5.56 -4.39 -8.46
N PHE A 73 -4.86 -4.44 -7.32
CA PHE A 73 -5.37 -5.04 -6.10
C PHE A 73 -6.60 -4.29 -5.57
N SER A 74 -6.52 -2.95 -5.46
CA SER A 74 -7.61 -2.09 -4.99
C SER A 74 -8.87 -2.25 -5.85
N GLU A 75 -8.72 -2.12 -7.17
CA GLU A 75 -9.83 -2.25 -8.12
C GLU A 75 -10.46 -3.65 -8.09
N ARG A 76 -9.64 -4.71 -8.08
CA ARG A 76 -10.13 -6.09 -8.05
C ARG A 76 -10.89 -6.37 -6.76
N THR A 77 -10.36 -5.90 -5.63
CA THR A 77 -10.96 -6.11 -4.31
C THR A 77 -12.30 -5.38 -4.19
N ALA A 78 -12.36 -4.10 -4.56
CA ALA A 78 -13.60 -3.34 -4.56
C ALA A 78 -14.66 -3.95 -5.49
N LYS A 79 -14.28 -4.34 -6.71
CA LYS A 79 -15.18 -5.01 -7.67
C LYS A 79 -15.70 -6.35 -7.13
N ALA A 80 -14.81 -7.21 -6.63
CA ALA A 80 -15.19 -8.53 -6.13
C ALA A 80 -16.16 -8.45 -4.94
N LYS A 81 -16.05 -7.41 -4.12
CA LYS A 81 -16.89 -7.17 -2.94
C LYS A 81 -18.08 -6.27 -3.21
N LYS A 82 -18.24 -5.75 -4.44
CA LYS A 82 -19.20 -4.69 -4.79
C LYS A 82 -19.14 -3.53 -3.80
N GLY A 83 -17.92 -3.24 -3.33
CA GLY A 83 -17.64 -2.22 -2.32
C GLY A 83 -17.29 -0.86 -2.92
N GLY A 84 -17.20 0.15 -2.08
CA GLY A 84 -16.72 1.47 -2.47
C GLY A 84 -15.22 1.45 -2.74
N PHE A 85 -14.76 2.30 -3.66
CA PHE A 85 -13.33 2.54 -3.88
C PHE A 85 -13.06 4.04 -3.90
N ILE A 86 -12.10 4.48 -3.09
CA ILE A 86 -11.65 5.86 -3.00
C ILE A 86 -10.16 5.88 -3.33
N ARG A 87 -9.78 6.61 -4.37
CA ARG A 87 -8.38 6.80 -4.78
C ARG A 87 -7.96 8.22 -4.44
N ILE A 88 -6.94 8.35 -3.60
CA ILE A 88 -6.37 9.64 -3.19
C ILE A 88 -4.96 9.74 -3.76
N ASN A 89 -4.77 10.64 -4.73
CA ASN A 89 -3.47 10.85 -5.37
C ASN A 89 -3.41 12.26 -5.99
N LEU A 90 -2.30 12.98 -5.84
CA LEU A 90 -2.13 14.33 -6.38
C LEU A 90 -2.04 14.40 -7.92
N GLN A 91 -1.52 13.37 -8.57
CA GLN A 91 -1.15 13.42 -10.00
C GLN A 91 -1.91 12.38 -10.84
N ASP A 92 -2.15 11.20 -10.26
CA ASP A 92 -2.76 10.06 -10.95
C ASP A 92 -4.10 9.68 -10.30
N ALA A 93 -4.98 10.62 -9.96
CA ALA A 93 -6.20 10.34 -9.20
C ALA A 93 -7.25 9.51 -9.97
N GLY A 94 -7.23 9.56 -11.30
CA GLY A 94 -8.31 9.03 -12.15
C GLY A 94 -8.70 7.57 -11.92
N VAL A 95 -10.01 7.32 -11.91
CA VAL A 95 -10.64 5.99 -11.73
C VAL A 95 -11.62 5.69 -12.87
N PRO A 96 -11.85 4.40 -13.20
CA PRO A 96 -12.96 4.00 -14.08
C PRO A 96 -14.32 4.48 -13.52
N LYS A 97 -15.22 4.96 -14.40
CA LYS A 97 -16.46 5.73 -14.07
C LYS A 97 -17.54 5.01 -13.22
N MET A 98 -17.27 3.86 -12.62
CA MET A 98 -18.29 3.06 -11.91
C MET A 98 -17.98 2.95 -10.41
N HIS A 99 -18.83 3.53 -9.55
CA HIS A 99 -18.77 3.46 -8.06
C HIS A 99 -17.44 3.85 -7.38
N PHE A 100 -16.54 4.48 -8.12
CA PHE A 100 -15.20 4.83 -7.66
C PHE A 100 -15.07 6.35 -7.52
N LEU A 101 -14.52 6.79 -6.40
CA LEU A 101 -14.26 8.20 -6.09
C LEU A 101 -12.78 8.51 -6.30
N SER A 102 -12.50 9.59 -7.00
CA SER A 102 -11.16 10.12 -7.23
C SER A 102 -11.00 11.41 -6.43
N LEU A 103 -9.99 11.48 -5.57
CA LEU A 103 -9.63 12.65 -4.76
C LEU A 103 -8.22 13.11 -5.16
N GLU A 104 -8.16 14.22 -5.90
CA GLU A 104 -6.91 14.82 -6.36
C GLU A 104 -6.30 15.72 -5.28
N MET A 105 -5.74 15.08 -4.24
CA MET A 105 -5.15 15.79 -3.10
C MET A 105 -4.11 14.92 -2.38
N LYS A 106 -3.42 15.50 -1.38
CA LYS A 106 -2.50 14.75 -0.52
C LYS A 106 -3.28 13.75 0.33
N ALA A 107 -2.70 12.56 0.53
CA ALA A 107 -3.28 11.50 1.34
C ALA A 107 -3.62 11.95 2.76
N LEU A 108 -2.72 12.70 3.40
CA LEU A 108 -2.93 13.20 4.76
C LEU A 108 -4.14 14.13 4.87
N ASP A 109 -4.28 15.07 3.93
CA ASP A 109 -5.36 16.06 3.94
C ASP A 109 -6.72 15.38 3.76
N ALA A 110 -6.80 14.40 2.85
CA ALA A 110 -8.01 13.60 2.66
C ALA A 110 -8.37 12.78 3.90
N LEU A 111 -7.40 12.11 4.53
CA LEU A 111 -7.65 11.31 5.74
C LEU A 111 -8.09 12.18 6.92
N LYS A 112 -7.50 13.36 7.11
CA LYS A 112 -7.94 14.32 8.13
C LYS A 112 -9.38 14.80 7.91
N ALA A 113 -9.74 15.08 6.65
CA ALA A 113 -11.11 15.47 6.31
C ALA A 113 -12.12 14.34 6.54
N ILE A 114 -11.77 13.10 6.19
CA ILE A 114 -12.59 11.91 6.46
C ILE A 114 -12.75 11.72 7.97
N ASP A 115 -11.65 11.77 8.73
CA ASP A 115 -11.66 11.58 10.18
C ASP A 115 -12.54 12.63 10.88
N SER A 116 -12.42 13.90 10.47
CA SER A 116 -13.25 15.01 10.95
C SER A 116 -14.76 14.77 10.74
N LEU A 117 -15.14 14.16 9.61
CA LEU A 117 -16.53 13.85 9.29
C LEU A 117 -17.05 12.60 10.03
N LEU A 118 -16.17 11.63 10.32
CA LEU A 118 -16.52 10.42 11.05
C LEU A 118 -16.57 10.64 12.57
N ASN A 119 -15.75 11.56 13.09
CA ASN A 119 -15.59 11.85 14.51
C ASN A 119 -15.92 13.33 14.83
N PRO A 120 -17.16 13.80 14.57
CA PRO A 120 -17.51 15.21 14.71
C PRO A 120 -17.37 15.75 16.14
N SER A 121 -17.34 14.87 17.15
CA SER A 121 -17.21 15.22 18.56
C SER A 121 -15.79 15.59 19.01
N GLN A 122 -14.75 15.40 18.18
CA GLN A 122 -13.36 15.78 18.51
C GLN A 122 -12.96 17.19 18.04
N GLN A 123 -13.81 17.89 17.28
CA GLN A 123 -13.52 19.25 16.79
C GLN A 123 -13.90 20.39 17.75
N ALA A 124 -14.49 20.09 18.92
CA ALA A 124 -14.95 21.11 19.88
C ALA A 124 -13.91 21.45 20.97
N VAL A 125 -12.66 20.98 20.85
CA VAL A 125 -11.59 21.23 21.82
C VAL A 125 -10.30 21.68 21.11
N GLU A 126 -10.37 22.80 20.41
CA GLU A 126 -9.24 23.71 20.17
C GLU A 126 -9.72 25.16 20.29
#